data_AF-A0A2K9J0Z8-F1
#
_entry.id   AF-A0A2K9J0Z8-F1
#
_cell.length_a   1.000
_cell.length_b   1.000
_cell.length_c   1.000
_cell.angle_alpha   90.00
_cell.angle_beta   90.00
_cell.angle_gamma   90.00
#
_symmetry.space_group_name_H-M   'P 1'
#
loop_
_entity.id
_entity.type
_entity.pdbx_description
1 polymer ?
#
loop_
_entity_poly.entity_id
_entity_poly.type
_entity_poly.pdbx_seq_one_letter_code
_entity_poly.pdbx_strand_id
1 'polypeptide(L)'
;MVTVVELLSLQGLSHIVGVPPSILATWIEQFAMYVPKAQEEDENYYLPEAIDVLKYIKQCKQEQYSFTEIENLLLSEFTSIENKSASTVYQTEDKETIRCMMQTIGLTVTNMNQLTESFHALEHKYKEQTRELETLKKQIQLLHSKQIQ
;
A
#
# COMPACT_ATOMS: atom_id res chain seq x y z
N MET A 1 5.40 -23.69 -4.35
CA MET A 1 5.89 -22.38 -3.88
C MET A 1 4.74 -21.72 -3.15
N VAL A 2 4.92 -21.37 -1.88
CA VAL A 2 3.93 -20.58 -1.13
C VAL A 2 4.26 -19.12 -1.41
N THR A 3 3.36 -18.39 -2.08
CA THR A 3 3.44 -16.93 -2.20
C THR A 3 3.14 -16.35 -0.83
N VAL A 4 4.14 -15.76 -0.18
CA VAL A 4 3.93 -14.97 1.04
C VAL A 4 3.26 -13.68 0.59
N VAL A 5 1.96 -13.56 0.87
CA VAL A 5 1.20 -12.33 0.62
C VAL A 5 1.42 -11.42 1.82
N GLU A 6 2.08 -10.29 1.61
CA GLU A 6 2.23 -9.27 2.66
C GLU A 6 0.88 -8.57 2.87
N LEU A 7 0.28 -8.78 4.04
CA LEU A 7 -0.98 -8.14 4.42
C LEU A 7 -0.73 -6.73 4.95
N LEU A 8 -1.66 -5.83 4.68
CA LEU A 8 -1.58 -4.42 5.06
C LEU A 8 -2.50 -4.13 6.23
N SER A 9 -2.00 -3.40 7.22
CA SER A 9 -2.85 -2.81 8.26
C SER A 9 -3.58 -1.57 7.74
N LEU A 10 -4.64 -1.13 8.44
CA LEU A 10 -5.31 0.15 8.14
C LEU A 10 -4.32 1.33 8.10
N GLN A 11 -3.33 1.33 8.99
CA GLN A 11 -2.30 2.37 9.04
C GLN A 11 -1.36 2.30 7.83
N GLY A 12 -1.01 1.08 7.38
CA GLY A 12 -0.26 0.88 6.15
C GLY A 12 -1.02 1.38 4.92
N LEU A 13 -2.30 1.00 4.79
CA LEU A 13 -3.15 1.50 3.71
C LEU A 13 -3.31 3.02 3.74
N SER A 14 -3.53 3.60 4.92
CA SER A 14 -3.66 5.05 5.10
C SER A 14 -2.41 5.79 4.60
N HIS A 15 -1.24 5.28 4.93
CA HIS A 15 0.03 5.84 4.47
C HIS A 15 0.18 5.76 2.94
N ILE A 16 -0.13 4.60 2.34
CA ILE A 16 0.04 4.34 0.90
C ILE A 16 -0.98 5.10 0.05
N VAL A 17 -2.26 5.09 0.47
CA VAL A 17 -3.35 5.79 -0.23
C VAL A 17 -3.25 7.30 0.00
N GLY A 18 -2.59 7.73 1.09
CA GLY A 18 -2.41 9.13 1.46
C GLY A 18 -3.74 9.76 1.89
N VAL A 19 -4.47 9.06 2.76
CA VAL A 19 -5.77 9.48 3.32
C VAL A 19 -5.76 9.18 4.82
N PRO A 20 -6.22 10.09 5.70
CA PRO A 20 -6.26 9.86 7.14
C PRO A 20 -6.95 8.54 7.52
N PRO A 21 -6.47 7.80 8.54
CA PRO A 21 -7.04 6.50 8.91
C PRO A 21 -8.55 6.53 9.20
N SER A 22 -9.04 7.62 9.80
CA SER A 22 -10.47 7.80 10.09
C SER A 22 -11.33 7.88 8.84
N ILE A 23 -10.89 8.64 7.83
CA ILE A 23 -11.58 8.76 6.55
C ILE A 23 -11.51 7.44 5.79
N LEU A 24 -10.34 6.80 5.81
CA LEU A 24 -10.14 5.54 5.13
C LEU A 24 -11.02 4.42 5.73
N ALA A 25 -11.13 4.37 7.06
CA ALA A 25 -12.04 3.46 7.75
C ALA A 25 -13.49 3.66 7.29
N THR A 26 -13.97 4.91 7.22
CA THR A 26 -15.32 5.19 6.69
C THR A 26 -15.50 4.69 5.26
N TRP A 27 -14.51 4.86 4.39
CA TRP A 27 -14.61 4.38 3.00
C TRP A 27 -14.61 2.85 2.92
N ILE A 28 -13.78 2.19 3.73
CA ILE A 28 -13.74 0.73 3.80
C ILE A 28 -15.08 0.18 4.27
N GLU A 29 -15.71 0.79 5.27
CA GLU A 29 -17.05 0.39 5.72
C GLU A 29 -18.10 0.60 4.63
N GLN A 30 -18.07 1.77 3.96
CA GLN A 30 -19.02 2.13 2.91
C GLN A 30 -18.93 1.22 1.68
N PHE A 31 -17.73 0.80 1.31
CA PHE A 31 -17.44 0.05 0.09
C PHE A 31 -16.89 -1.35 0.40
N ALA A 32 -17.28 -1.92 1.56
CA ALA A 32 -16.69 -3.14 2.10
C ALA A 32 -16.69 -4.33 1.13
N MET A 33 -17.72 -4.45 0.29
CA MET A 33 -17.82 -5.54 -0.69
C MET A 33 -16.75 -5.48 -1.79
N TYR A 34 -16.13 -4.32 -2.00
CA TYR A 34 -15.12 -4.10 -3.03
C TYR A 34 -13.70 -4.09 -2.47
N VAL A 35 -13.52 -3.91 -1.16
CA VAL A 35 -12.20 -3.79 -0.52
C VAL A 35 -11.72 -5.18 -0.08
N PRO A 36 -10.70 -5.76 -0.72
CA PRO A 36 -10.27 -7.12 -0.41
C PRO A 36 -9.59 -7.21 0.97
N LYS A 37 -10.05 -8.17 1.78
CA LYS A 37 -9.55 -8.45 3.14
C LYS A 37 -8.92 -9.84 3.22
N ALA A 38 -8.02 -10.04 4.18
CA ALA A 38 -7.31 -11.31 4.35
C ALA A 38 -8.22 -12.45 4.85
N GLN A 39 -9.14 -12.14 5.77
CA GLN A 39 -10.21 -13.00 6.25
C GLN A 39 -11.42 -12.13 6.62
N GLU A 40 -12.65 -12.65 6.44
CA GLU A 40 -13.86 -11.91 6.82
C GLU A 40 -13.94 -11.64 8.33
N GLU A 41 -13.32 -12.48 9.16
CA GLU A 41 -13.33 -12.37 10.63
C GLU A 41 -12.16 -11.55 11.21
N ASP A 42 -11.13 -11.21 10.42
CA ASP A 42 -9.97 -10.45 10.90
C ASP A 42 -10.01 -9.02 10.37
N GLU A 43 -10.62 -8.11 11.15
CA GLU A 43 -10.90 -6.72 10.78
C GLU A 43 -9.64 -5.86 10.50
N ASN A 44 -8.45 -6.39 10.80
CA ASN A 44 -7.23 -5.59 10.87
C ASN A 44 -6.34 -5.67 9.63
N TYR A 45 -6.59 -6.61 8.72
CA TYR A 45 -5.66 -6.90 7.63
C TYR A 45 -6.31 -6.97 6.25
N TYR A 46 -5.69 -6.26 5.31
CA TYR A 46 -6.15 -6.06 3.95
C TYR A 46 -5.16 -6.67 2.96
N LEU A 47 -5.67 -7.15 1.84
CA LEU A 47 -4.81 -7.61 0.75
C LEU A 47 -4.21 -6.39 0.02
N PRO A 48 -3.03 -6.53 -0.63
CA PRO A 48 -2.43 -5.45 -1.41
C PRO A 48 -3.36 -4.81 -2.44
N GLU A 49 -4.26 -5.59 -3.04
CA GLU A 49 -5.25 -5.17 -4.03
C GLU A 49 -6.22 -4.10 -3.48
N ALA A 50 -6.40 -4.03 -2.14
CA ALA A 50 -7.17 -2.97 -1.50
C ALA A 50 -6.60 -1.57 -1.76
N ILE A 51 -5.30 -1.45 -2.02
CA ILE A 51 -4.67 -0.16 -2.34
C ILE A 51 -5.30 0.44 -3.59
N ASP A 52 -5.48 -0.36 -4.64
CA ASP A 52 -5.95 0.13 -5.94
C ASP A 52 -7.41 0.54 -5.87
N VAL A 53 -8.25 -0.26 -5.19
CA VAL A 53 -9.65 0.07 -4.92
C VAL A 53 -9.76 1.38 -4.12
N LEU A 54 -8.97 1.54 -3.06
CA LEU A 54 -9.04 2.73 -2.21
C LEU A 54 -8.47 3.99 -2.89
N LYS A 55 -7.47 3.85 -3.76
CA LYS A 55 -6.99 4.95 -4.62
C LYS A 55 -8.04 5.34 -5.66
N TYR A 56 -8.76 4.38 -6.23
CA TYR A 56 -9.84 4.65 -7.16
C TYR A 56 -10.99 5.41 -6.47
N ILE A 57 -11.42 4.93 -5.29
CA ILE A 57 -12.42 5.63 -4.46
C ILE A 57 -11.94 7.05 -4.14
N LYS A 58 -10.67 7.23 -3.78
CA LYS A 58 -10.08 8.56 -3.53
C LYS A 58 -10.25 9.48 -4.74
N GLN A 59 -9.91 9.01 -5.93
CA GLN A 59 -10.06 9.79 -7.16
C GLN A 59 -11.52 10.17 -7.40
N CYS A 60 -12.45 9.22 -7.30
CA CYS A 60 -13.87 9.52 -7.50
C CYS A 60 -14.41 10.52 -6.45
N LYS A 61 -13.96 10.43 -5.19
CA LYS A 61 -14.33 11.42 -4.17
C LYS A 61 -13.76 12.81 -4.47
N GLN A 62 -12.57 12.92 -5.07
CA GLN A 62 -12.00 14.20 -5.51
C GLN A 62 -12.76 14.80 -6.70
N GLU A 63 -13.25 13.95 -7.59
CA GLU A 63 -14.11 14.31 -8.72
C GLU A 63 -15.59 14.53 -8.31
N GLN A 64 -15.90 14.45 -7.01
CA GLN A 64 -17.21 14.71 -6.41
C GLN A 64 -18.32 13.74 -6.83
N TYR A 65 -17.99 12.51 -7.24
CA TYR A 65 -19.00 11.48 -7.47
C TYR A 65 -19.77 11.14 -6.19
N SER A 66 -21.06 10.89 -6.35
CA SER A 66 -21.93 10.37 -5.31
C SER A 66 -21.58 8.92 -4.96
N PHE A 67 -22.08 8.45 -3.81
CA PHE A 67 -21.86 7.07 -3.38
C PHE A 67 -22.30 6.05 -4.44
N THR A 68 -23.51 6.21 -5.00
CA THR A 68 -24.08 5.30 -6.00
C THR A 68 -23.30 5.31 -7.31
N GLU A 69 -22.78 6.46 -7.73
CA GLU A 69 -21.91 6.53 -8.92
C GLU A 69 -20.60 5.77 -8.69
N ILE A 70 -20.00 5.92 -7.50
CA ILE A 70 -18.78 5.20 -7.14
C ILE A 70 -19.03 3.70 -7.10
N GLU A 71 -20.14 3.23 -6.51
CA GLU A 71 -20.48 1.80 -6.52
C GLU A 71 -20.62 1.24 -7.93
N ASN A 72 -21.31 1.94 -8.83
CA ASN A 72 -21.48 1.50 -10.21
C ASN A 72 -20.15 1.40 -10.96
N LEU A 73 -19.24 2.36 -10.73
CA LEU A 73 -17.90 2.35 -11.29
C LEU A 73 -17.06 1.20 -10.73
N LEU A 74 -17.13 0.95 -9.41
CA LEU A 74 -16.45 -0.16 -8.76
C LEU A 74 -16.96 -1.51 -9.26
N LEU A 75 -18.28 -1.65 -9.47
CA LEU A 75 -18.87 -2.83 -10.10
C LEU A 75 -18.29 -3.04 -11.49
N SER A 76 -18.23 -2.01 -12.35
CA SER A 76 -17.72 -2.19 -13.71
C SER A 76 -16.22 -2.52 -13.77
N GLU A 77 -15.41 -1.94 -12.89
CA GLU A 77 -13.95 -2.05 -12.91
C GLU A 77 -13.44 -3.28 -12.15
N PHE A 78 -14.08 -3.65 -11.03
CA PHE A 78 -13.56 -4.67 -10.11
C PHE A 78 -14.42 -5.95 -10.04
N THR A 79 -15.56 -6.04 -10.75
CA THR A 79 -16.24 -7.34 -10.95
C THR A 79 -15.69 -8.08 -12.16
N SER A 80 -14.67 -8.90 -11.92
CA SER A 80 -14.28 -10.01 -12.80
C SER A 80 -13.68 -11.16 -12.01
N ILE A 81 -14.39 -11.64 -10.99
CA ILE A 81 -14.12 -12.94 -10.36
C ILE A 81 -15.45 -13.61 -10.02
N GLU A 82 -16.23 -13.95 -11.03
CA GLU A 82 -17.11 -15.13 -11.11
C GLU A 82 -18.02 -14.95 -12.35
N ASN A 83 -17.84 -15.84 -13.34
CA ASN A 83 -18.63 -15.96 -14.56
C ASN A 83 -18.39 -14.94 -15.69
N LYS A 84 -17.27 -15.09 -16.43
CA LYS A 84 -17.26 -14.75 -17.87
C LYS A 84 -16.48 -15.78 -18.67
N SER A 85 -17.13 -16.91 -18.88
CA SER A 85 -16.91 -17.75 -20.05
C SER A 85 -17.28 -16.96 -21.31
N ALA A 86 -16.32 -16.83 -22.22
CA ALA A 86 -16.45 -16.47 -23.63
C ALA A 86 -16.82 -15.02 -24.02
N SER A 87 -16.08 -14.54 -25.02
CA SER A 87 -16.31 -13.39 -25.92
C SER A 87 -16.03 -12.00 -25.28
N THR A 88 -15.18 -11.12 -25.81
CA THR A 88 -14.77 -10.88 -27.19
C THR A 88 -13.48 -10.04 -27.16
N VAL A 89 -12.54 -10.39 -28.05
CA VAL A 89 -11.34 -9.61 -28.38
C VAL A 89 -11.77 -8.24 -28.92
N TYR A 90 -11.38 -7.16 -28.24
CA TYR A 90 -11.22 -5.85 -28.88
C TYR A 90 -9.73 -5.52 -28.88
N GLN A 91 -9.08 -5.87 -29.99
CA GLN A 91 -7.85 -5.22 -30.41
C GLN A 91 -8.22 -3.83 -30.92
N THR A 92 -7.97 -2.82 -30.09
CA THR A 92 -7.63 -1.49 -30.58
C THR A 92 -6.31 -1.13 -29.92
N GLU A 93 -5.23 -1.16 -30.72
CA GLU A 93 -3.94 -0.58 -30.36
C GLU A 93 -4.12 0.94 -30.25
N ASP A 94 -4.65 1.38 -29.12
CA ASP A 94 -4.82 2.79 -28.83
C ASP A 94 -3.48 3.31 -28.32
N LYS A 95 -2.74 3.98 -29.21
CA LYS A 95 -1.40 4.53 -28.91
C LYS A 95 -1.39 5.41 -27.66
N GLU A 96 -2.53 6.02 -27.35
CA GLU A 96 -2.70 6.85 -26.16
C GLU A 96 -2.79 6.02 -24.88
N THR A 97 -3.44 4.85 -24.92
CA THR A 97 -3.42 3.88 -23.81
C THR A 97 -2.01 3.36 -23.56
N ILE A 98 -1.26 3.02 -24.62
CA ILE A 98 0.15 2.60 -24.50
C ILE A 98 1.02 3.73 -23.94
N ARG A 99 0.81 4.98 -24.39
CA ARG A 99 1.51 6.17 -23.88
C ARG A 99 1.21 6.39 -22.39
N CYS A 100 -0.05 6.30 -21.99
CA CYS A 100 -0.48 6.43 -20.60
C CYS A 100 0.18 5.35 -19.73
N MET A 101 0.16 4.09 -20.18
CA MET A 101 0.85 2.99 -19.49
C MET A 101 2.36 3.26 -19.35
N MET A 102 3.05 3.72 -20.42
CA MET A 102 4.47 4.05 -20.35
C MET A 102 4.78 5.19 -19.36
N GLN A 103 3.95 6.24 -19.32
CA GLN A 103 4.10 7.34 -18.36
C GLN A 103 3.89 6.86 -16.92
N THR A 104 2.86 6.05 -16.69
CA THR A 104 2.57 5.45 -15.38
C THR A 104 3.70 4.53 -14.92
N ILE A 105 4.24 3.70 -15.83
CA ILE A 105 5.41 2.85 -15.54
C ILE A 105 6.63 3.72 -15.22
N GLY A 106 6.91 4.76 -16.00
CA GLY A 106 8.04 5.67 -15.75
C GLY A 106 7.94 6.39 -14.41
N LEU A 107 6.75 6.87 -14.05
CA LEU A 107 6.49 7.51 -12.76
C LEU A 107 6.64 6.50 -11.60
N THR A 108 6.13 5.28 -11.77
CA THR A 108 6.23 4.20 -10.78
C THR A 108 7.68 3.79 -10.54
N VAL A 109 8.47 3.61 -11.60
CA VAL A 109 9.91 3.31 -11.50
C VAL A 109 10.67 4.44 -10.80
N THR A 110 10.34 5.69 -11.09
CA THR A 110 10.97 6.85 -10.44
C THR A 110 10.67 6.89 -8.95
N ASN A 111 9.40 6.68 -8.56
CA ASN A 111 8.99 6.62 -7.16
C ASN A 111 9.63 5.41 -6.43
N MET A 112 9.77 4.27 -7.11
CA MET A 112 10.43 3.08 -6.56
C MET A 112 11.92 3.30 -6.31
N ASN A 113 12.60 4.06 -7.18
CA ASN A 113 13.99 4.46 -6.95
C ASN A 113 14.10 5.38 -5.73
N GLN A 114 13.23 6.38 -5.59
CA GLN A 114 13.20 7.26 -4.42
C GLN A 114 12.91 6.50 -3.11
N LEU A 115 12.03 5.50 -3.16
CA LEU A 115 11.75 4.63 -2.03
C LEU A 115 12.97 3.77 -1.67
N THR A 116 13.66 3.22 -2.67
CA THR A 116 14.89 2.43 -2.49
C THR A 116 16.01 3.26 -1.85
N GLU A 117 16.18 4.51 -2.29
CA GLU A 117 17.15 5.46 -1.70
C GLU A 117 16.81 5.77 -0.23
N SER A 118 15.53 6.02 0.05
CA SER A 118 15.06 6.28 1.41
C SER A 118 15.25 5.07 2.33
N PHE A 119 15.03 3.86 1.81
CA PHE A 119 15.25 2.62 2.53
C PHE A 119 16.73 2.41 2.86
N HIS A 120 17.63 2.65 1.90
CA HIS A 120 19.08 2.58 2.16
C HIS A 120 19.54 3.62 3.18
N ALA A 121 19.01 4.85 3.12
CA ALA A 121 19.32 5.88 4.11
C ALA A 121 18.85 5.48 5.52
N LEU A 122 17.68 4.85 5.63
CA LEU A 122 17.15 4.34 6.88
C LEU A 122 17.98 3.17 7.42
N GLU A 123 18.37 2.23 6.55
CA GLU A 123 19.22 1.09 6.90
C GLU A 123 20.59 1.55 7.43
N HIS A 124 21.17 2.57 6.80
CA HIS A 124 22.41 3.18 7.25
C HIS A 124 22.26 3.77 8.66
N LYS A 125 21.21 4.58 8.89
CA LYS A 125 20.93 5.15 10.21
C LYS A 125 20.72 4.08 11.28
N TYR A 126 20.01 3.01 10.96
CA TYR A 126 19.78 1.90 11.90
C TYR A 126 21.10 1.21 12.29
N LYS A 127 21.99 0.97 11.32
CA LYS A 127 23.33 0.40 11.57
C LYS A 127 24.19 1.30 12.44
N GLU A 128 24.13 2.61 12.21
CA GLU A 128 24.87 3.61 13.00
C GLU A 128 24.36 3.67 14.45
N GLN A 129 23.05 3.78 14.65
CA GLN A 129 22.43 3.75 15.98
C GLN A 129 22.75 2.46 16.74
N THR A 130 22.75 1.32 16.06
CA THR A 130 23.11 0.03 16.68
C THR A 130 24.56 0.03 17.18
N ARG A 131 25.49 0.61 16.41
CA ARG A 131 26.91 0.73 16.81
C ARG A 131 27.09 1.68 17.99
N GLU A 132 26.39 2.81 17.98
CA GLU A 132 26.42 3.77 19.09
C GLU A 132 25.89 3.13 20.37
N LEU A 133 24.78 2.40 20.28
CA LEU A 133 24.17 1.71 21.41
C LEU A 133 25.10 0.65 22.01
N GLU A 134 25.75 -0.16 21.17
CA GLU A 134 26.76 -1.13 21.62
C GLU A 134 27.97 -0.46 22.28
N THR A 135 28.39 0.69 21.75
CA THR A 135 29.50 1.47 22.34
C THR A 135 29.10 2.01 23.71
N LEU A 136 27.92 2.59 23.84
CA LEU A 136 27.39 3.13 25.09
C LEU A 136 27.24 2.02 26.14
N LYS A 137 26.73 0.85 25.74
CA LYS A 137 26.60 -0.31 26.61
C LYS A 137 27.94 -0.77 27.16
N LYS A 138 28.99 -0.81 26.33
CA LYS A 138 30.37 -1.11 26.77
C LYS A 138 30.91 -0.06 27.74
N GLN A 139 30.66 1.23 27.49
CA GLN A 139 31.09 2.30 28.40
C GLN A 139 30.42 2.18 29.77
N ILE A 140 29.12 1.88 29.81
CA ILE A 140 28.37 1.67 31.05
C ILE A 140 28.92 0.46 31.82
N GLN A 141 29.17 -0.66 31.15
CA GLN A 141 29.77 -1.84 31.78
C GLN A 141 31.14 -1.53 32.40
N LEU A 142 31.96 -0.75 31.70
CA LEU A 142 33.29 -0.38 32.15
C LEU A 142 33.24 0.58 33.36
N LEU A 143 32.33 1.56 33.35
CA LEU A 143 32.09 2.43 34.50
C LEU A 143 31.58 1.65 35.72
N HIS A 144 30.64 0.72 35.51
CA HIS A 144 30.11 -0.12 36.59
C HIS A 144 31.22 -0.98 37.22
N SER A 145 32.12 -1.53 36.40
CA SER A 145 33.27 -2.31 36.91
C SER A 145 34.27 -1.48 37.72
N LYS A 146 34.36 -0.17 37.46
CA LYS A 146 35.24 0.76 38.18
C LYS A 146 34.65 1.30 39.49
N GLN A 147 33.33 1.24 39.68
CA GLN A 147 32.66 1.68 40.92
C GLN A 147 32.61 0.60 42.00
N ILE A 148 32.92 -0.66 41.66
CA ILE A 148 32.89 -1.82 42.57
C ILE A 148 34.29 -2.20 43.09
N GLN A 149 35.34 -1.49 42.65
CA GLN A 149 36.70 -1.53 43.23
C GLN A 149 36.92 -0.36 44.17
#